data_AF-A0A3A4W3S6-F1
#
_entry.id   AF-A0A3A4W3S6-F1
#
_cell.length_a   1.000
_cell.length_b   1.000
_cell.length_c   1.000
_cell.angle_alpha   90.00
_cell.angle_beta   90.00
_cell.angle_gamma   90.00
#
_symmetry.space_group_name_H-M   'P 1'
#
loop_
_entity.id
_entity.type
_entity.pdbx_description
1 polymer ?
#
loop_
_entity_poly.entity_id
_entity_poly.type
_entity_poly.pdbx_seq_one_letter_code
_entity_poly.pdbx_strand_id
1 'polypeptide(L)'
;MTKVKKVTAEASVARLSRGRTRNDASFPAPPPYTGLPPGYAALLGEIKQRIGTERLKAVMAANSAMVLLYWDIGNTILERQQQEGWGAKVIDRLSADLRQAFPDMTGLSPRNLKYMRSFAAAWPDEAIVQEVLAQIPWYHHIALMEKCEGPEKRLWYVQQSAAHGWSHNILTLQIKSRLYERQGKAVTNFSATLPPAESDMAAQIWRRFTSTSR
;
A
#
# COMPACT_ATOMS: atom_id res chain seq x y z
N MET A 1 63.83 -45.99 1.72
CA MET A 1 63.31 -45.51 3.02
C MET A 1 63.30 -43.99 2.98
N THR A 2 62.25 -43.19 3.21
CA THR A 2 60.80 -43.36 3.41
C THR A 2 60.24 -41.94 3.21
N LYS A 3 59.18 -41.79 2.40
CA LYS A 3 58.39 -40.55 2.27
C LYS A 3 57.74 -40.22 3.62
N VAL A 4 57.72 -38.97 4.04
CA VAL A 4 56.76 -38.48 5.02
C VAL A 4 56.06 -37.22 4.49
N LYS A 5 54.79 -37.42 4.12
CA LYS A 5 53.79 -36.37 3.88
C LYS A 5 53.56 -35.61 5.18
N LYS A 6 53.59 -34.27 5.14
CA LYS A 6 53.00 -33.44 6.19
C LYS A 6 51.58 -33.08 5.77
N VAL A 7 50.61 -33.83 6.29
CA VAL A 7 49.19 -33.49 6.30
C VAL A 7 48.89 -33.01 7.72
N THR A 8 48.42 -31.77 7.86
CA THR A 8 47.83 -31.23 9.10
C THR A 8 46.69 -30.33 8.64
N ALA A 9 45.49 -30.87 8.46
CA ALA A 9 44.44 -31.05 9.48
C ALA A 9 43.48 -29.84 9.45
N GLU A 10 42.49 -29.91 8.55
CA GLU A 10 41.29 -29.07 8.59
C GLU A 10 40.49 -29.41 9.85
N ALA A 11 40.27 -28.42 10.71
CA ALA A 11 39.41 -28.55 11.88
C ALA A 11 37.94 -28.64 11.43
N SER A 12 37.35 -29.82 11.53
CA SER A 12 35.92 -30.04 11.34
C SER A 12 35.13 -29.41 12.50
N VAL A 13 34.57 -28.22 12.27
CA VAL A 13 33.63 -27.60 13.23
C VAL A 13 32.30 -28.35 13.16
N ALA A 14 32.06 -29.22 14.13
CA ALA A 14 30.81 -29.95 14.31
C ALA A 14 29.63 -28.96 14.46
N ARG A 15 28.61 -29.11 13.61
CA ARG A 15 27.47 -28.19 13.49
C ARG A 15 26.43 -28.49 14.58
N LEU A 16 26.25 -27.56 15.50
CA LEU A 16 25.20 -27.64 16.52
C LEU A 16 23.84 -27.27 15.92
N SER A 17 22.92 -28.24 15.91
CA SER A 17 21.51 -28.09 15.53
C SER A 17 20.65 -28.12 16.80
N ARG A 18 19.79 -27.11 17.00
CA ARG A 18 18.74 -27.13 18.03
C ARG A 18 17.37 -27.10 17.37
N GLY A 19 16.65 -28.22 17.43
CA GLY A 19 15.26 -28.35 16.98
C GLY A 19 14.98 -29.64 16.20
N ARG A 20 13.73 -30.14 16.27
CA ARG A 20 13.24 -31.30 15.49
C ARG A 20 13.42 -31.00 14.00
N THR A 21 14.30 -31.76 13.34
CA THR A 21 14.60 -31.67 11.91
C THR A 21 13.43 -32.20 11.09
N ARG A 22 12.63 -31.31 10.49
CA ARG A 22 12.00 -31.61 9.19
C ARG A 22 13.13 -31.57 8.15
N ASN A 23 13.16 -32.53 7.25
CA ASN A 23 14.35 -32.92 6.48
C ASN A 23 14.64 -32.04 5.25
N ASP A 24 14.17 -30.79 5.28
CA ASP A 24 14.06 -29.96 4.10
C ASP A 24 14.13 -28.50 4.54
N ALA A 25 15.33 -27.92 4.40
CA ALA A 25 15.82 -26.60 4.84
C ALA A 25 16.21 -26.47 6.33
N SER A 26 17.52 -26.57 6.60
CA SER A 26 18.16 -26.05 7.81
C SER A 26 18.78 -24.68 7.51
N PHE A 27 18.28 -23.64 8.18
CA PHE A 27 18.92 -22.33 8.17
C PHE A 27 20.02 -22.31 9.25
N PRO A 28 21.29 -22.11 8.92
CA PRO A 28 22.34 -21.99 9.92
C PRO A 28 22.07 -20.75 10.80
N ALA A 29 22.38 -20.86 12.09
CA ALA A 29 22.31 -19.72 12.99
C ALA A 29 23.24 -18.60 12.49
N PRO A 30 22.79 -17.33 12.49
CA PRO A 30 23.62 -16.23 12.03
C PRO A 30 24.83 -16.04 12.95
N PRO A 31 26.01 -15.69 12.40
CA PRO A 31 27.19 -15.40 13.21
C PRO A 31 26.95 -14.16 14.09
N PRO A 32 27.65 -14.05 15.24
CA PRO A 32 27.54 -12.89 16.11
C PRO A 32 28.06 -11.61 15.42
N TYR A 33 27.46 -10.46 15.74
CA TYR A 33 27.83 -9.17 15.16
C TYR A 33 29.30 -8.79 15.38
N THR A 34 29.93 -9.30 16.44
CA THR A 34 31.32 -9.01 16.82
C THR A 34 32.38 -9.55 15.86
N GLY A 35 32.00 -10.43 14.92
CA GLY A 35 32.90 -11.01 13.91
C GLY A 35 32.62 -10.60 12.47
N LEU A 36 31.76 -9.59 12.25
CA LEU A 36 31.37 -9.19 10.90
C LEU A 36 32.39 -8.22 10.27
N PRO A 37 32.59 -8.27 8.93
CA PRO A 37 33.49 -7.36 8.25
C PRO A 37 33.11 -5.89 8.44
N PRO A 38 34.09 -4.98 8.46
CA PRO A 38 33.84 -3.54 8.35
C PRO A 38 32.94 -3.26 7.13
N GLY A 39 31.89 -2.46 7.32
CA GLY A 39 30.93 -2.12 6.26
C GLY A 39 29.67 -2.99 6.20
N TYR A 40 29.58 -4.11 6.95
CA TYR A 40 28.36 -4.93 6.97
C TYR A 40 27.11 -4.13 7.38
N ALA A 41 27.21 -3.27 8.40
CA ALA A 41 26.07 -2.47 8.85
C ALA A 41 25.57 -1.51 7.76
N ALA A 42 26.48 -0.92 6.96
CA ALA A 42 26.14 -0.06 5.83
C ALA A 42 25.45 -0.87 4.72
N LEU A 43 26.02 -2.02 4.33
CA LEU A 43 25.42 -2.94 3.36
C LEU A 43 24.02 -3.39 3.79
N LEU A 44 23.86 -3.77 5.06
CA LEU A 44 22.57 -4.17 5.62
C LEU A 44 21.56 -3.02 5.56
N GLY A 45 22.00 -1.80 5.87
CA GLY A 45 21.18 -0.58 5.74
C GLY A 45 20.72 -0.34 4.31
N GLU A 46 21.64 -0.43 3.34
CA GLU A 46 21.37 -0.26 1.91
C GLU A 46 20.37 -1.32 1.40
N ILE A 47 20.57 -2.59 1.74
CA ILE A 47 19.67 -3.68 1.35
C ILE A 47 18.28 -3.46 1.96
N LYS A 48 18.18 -3.07 3.24
CA LYS A 48 16.90 -2.76 3.90
C LYS A 48 16.18 -1.61 3.21
N GLN A 49 16.89 -0.53 2.90
CA GLN A 49 16.35 0.62 2.17
C GLN A 49 15.82 0.19 0.79
N ARG A 50 16.61 -0.55 0.01
CA ARG A 50 16.21 -1.04 -1.31
C ARG A 50 14.97 -1.92 -1.25
N ILE A 51 14.92 -2.87 -0.31
CA ILE A 51 13.74 -3.71 -0.09
C ILE A 51 12.52 -2.85 0.27
N GLY A 52 12.69 -1.87 1.17
CA GLY A 52 11.63 -0.95 1.57
C GLY A 52 11.05 -0.17 0.38
N THR A 53 11.92 0.40 -0.46
CA THR A 53 11.54 1.18 -1.65
C THR A 53 10.81 0.32 -2.67
N GLU A 54 11.31 -0.87 -3.02
CA GLU A 54 10.67 -1.71 -4.03
C GLU A 54 9.31 -2.25 -3.55
N ARG A 55 9.19 -2.59 -2.26
CA ARG A 55 7.89 -2.97 -1.68
C ARG A 55 6.91 -1.81 -1.71
N LEU A 56 7.35 -0.58 -1.41
CA LEU A 56 6.49 0.59 -1.48
C LEU A 56 5.97 0.81 -2.91
N LYS A 57 6.84 0.73 -3.92
CA LYS A 57 6.44 0.84 -5.34
C LYS A 57 5.39 -0.20 -5.72
N ALA A 58 5.61 -1.47 -5.37
CA ALA A 58 4.67 -2.54 -5.67
C ALA A 58 3.29 -2.30 -5.04
N VAL A 59 3.25 -1.85 -3.78
CA VAL A 59 1.98 -1.53 -3.11
C VAL A 59 1.31 -0.30 -3.72
N MET A 60 2.07 0.74 -4.07
CA MET A 60 1.51 1.92 -4.72
C MET A 60 0.90 1.55 -6.08
N ALA A 61 1.59 0.77 -6.91
CA ALA A 61 1.05 0.28 -8.18
C ALA A 61 -0.25 -0.54 -7.99
N ALA A 62 -0.29 -1.44 -7.01
CA ALA A 62 -1.50 -2.20 -6.69
C ALA A 62 -2.64 -1.31 -6.18
N ASN A 63 -2.33 -0.30 -5.35
CA ASN A 63 -3.31 0.66 -4.86
C ASN A 63 -3.87 1.53 -6.00
N SER A 64 -3.03 2.00 -6.92
CA SER A 64 -3.44 2.76 -8.09
C SER A 64 -4.40 1.95 -8.96
N ALA A 65 -4.05 0.69 -9.26
CA ALA A 65 -4.93 -0.22 -10.00
C ALA A 65 -6.26 -0.45 -9.28
N MET A 66 -6.24 -0.59 -7.95
CA MET A 66 -7.46 -0.74 -7.15
C MET A 66 -8.34 0.51 -7.16
N VAL A 67 -7.75 1.72 -7.10
CA VAL A 67 -8.49 2.98 -7.18
C VAL A 67 -9.16 3.14 -8.53
N LEU A 68 -8.46 2.81 -9.62
CA LEU A 68 -9.01 2.84 -10.98
C LEU A 68 -10.16 1.85 -11.15
N LEU A 69 -9.97 0.59 -10.74
CA LEU A 69 -11.04 -0.42 -10.77
C LEU A 69 -12.28 0.04 -9.99
N TYR A 70 -12.09 0.65 -8.82
CA TYR A 70 -13.18 1.14 -8.00
C TYR A 70 -13.90 2.35 -8.61
N TRP A 71 -13.16 3.21 -9.31
CA TRP A 71 -13.76 4.27 -10.11
C TRP A 71 -14.58 3.68 -11.27
N ASP A 72 -14.03 2.74 -12.04
CA ASP A 72 -14.71 2.09 -13.17
C ASP A 72 -16.01 1.39 -12.75
N ILE A 73 -15.98 0.64 -11.64
CA ILE A 73 -17.18 0.00 -11.07
C ILE A 73 -18.20 1.08 -10.69
N GLY A 74 -17.76 2.17 -10.07
CA GLY A 74 -18.61 3.30 -9.70
C GLY A 74 -19.26 3.95 -10.91
N ASN A 75 -18.49 4.21 -11.96
CA ASN A 75 -18.95 4.82 -13.20
C ASN A 75 -19.95 3.91 -13.93
N THR A 76 -19.64 2.60 -14.02
CA THR A 76 -20.54 1.59 -14.59
C THR A 76 -21.89 1.57 -13.86
N ILE A 77 -21.88 1.66 -12.51
CA ILE A 77 -23.12 1.74 -11.73
C ILE A 77 -23.89 3.02 -12.08
N LEU A 78 -23.24 4.17 -12.17
CA LEU A 78 -23.89 5.45 -12.49
C LEU A 78 -24.56 5.42 -13.86
N GLU A 79 -23.85 4.95 -14.88
CA GLU A 79 -24.37 4.85 -16.25
C GLU A 79 -25.63 3.99 -16.30
N ARG A 80 -25.62 2.82 -15.64
CA ARG A 80 -26.79 1.93 -15.58
C ARG A 80 -27.94 2.54 -14.78
N GLN A 81 -27.66 3.26 -13.70
CA GLN A 81 -28.71 3.99 -12.97
C GLN A 81 -29.36 5.08 -13.83
N GLN A 82 -28.59 5.78 -14.66
CA GLN A 82 -29.10 6.84 -15.54
C GLN A 82 -29.89 6.28 -16.73
N GLN A 83 -29.42 5.21 -17.35
CA GLN A 83 -30.04 4.63 -18.56
C GLN A 83 -31.26 3.74 -18.24
N GLU A 84 -31.19 2.98 -17.15
CA GLU A 84 -32.15 1.90 -16.86
C GLU A 84 -32.93 2.11 -15.55
N GLY A 85 -32.67 3.20 -14.81
CA GLY A 85 -33.41 3.54 -13.58
C GLY A 85 -33.12 2.61 -12.39
N TRP A 86 -31.97 1.95 -12.37
CA TRP A 86 -31.64 0.97 -11.32
C TRP A 86 -31.64 1.59 -9.91
N GLY A 87 -32.51 1.07 -9.04
CA GLY A 87 -32.60 1.50 -7.65
C GLY A 87 -31.54 0.88 -6.72
N ALA A 88 -31.55 1.28 -5.44
CA ALA A 88 -30.58 0.84 -4.44
C ALA A 88 -30.50 -0.69 -4.23
N LYS A 89 -31.59 -1.43 -4.50
CA LYS A 89 -31.65 -2.89 -4.37
C LYS A 89 -30.70 -3.62 -5.33
N VAL A 90 -30.39 -3.02 -6.48
CA VAL A 90 -29.47 -3.62 -7.46
C VAL A 90 -28.04 -3.65 -6.91
N ILE A 91 -27.65 -2.63 -6.13
CA ILE A 91 -26.32 -2.58 -5.50
C ILE A 91 -26.16 -3.71 -4.48
N ASP A 92 -27.21 -4.04 -3.73
CA ASP A 92 -27.16 -5.12 -2.74
C ASP A 92 -27.00 -6.48 -3.43
N ARG A 93 -27.71 -6.71 -4.55
CA ARG A 93 -27.55 -7.92 -5.37
C ARG A 93 -26.15 -8.00 -6.00
N LEU A 94 -25.68 -6.91 -6.61
CA LEU A 94 -24.36 -6.84 -7.23
C LEU A 94 -23.26 -7.15 -6.21
N SER A 95 -23.37 -6.60 -4.99
CA SER A 95 -22.42 -6.90 -3.92
C SER A 95 -22.40 -8.38 -3.54
N ALA A 96 -23.57 -9.02 -3.44
CA ALA A 96 -23.64 -10.45 -3.11
C ALA A 96 -22.96 -11.30 -4.19
N ASP A 97 -23.30 -11.05 -5.47
CA ASP A 97 -22.79 -11.83 -6.59
C ASP A 97 -21.28 -11.62 -6.79
N LEU A 98 -20.80 -10.37 -6.66
CA LEU A 98 -19.38 -10.04 -6.75
C LEU A 98 -18.57 -10.66 -5.60
N ARG A 99 -19.08 -10.67 -4.37
CA ARG A 99 -18.40 -11.31 -3.23
C ARG A 99 -18.36 -12.83 -3.36
N GLN A 100 -19.35 -13.42 -4.00
CA GLN A 100 -19.35 -14.85 -4.31
C GLN A 100 -18.31 -15.17 -5.39
N ALA A 101 -18.20 -14.34 -6.43
CA ALA A 101 -17.23 -14.52 -7.51
C ALA A 101 -15.77 -14.24 -7.05
N PHE A 102 -15.58 -13.31 -6.12
CA PHE A 102 -14.27 -12.86 -5.66
C PHE A 102 -14.17 -12.89 -4.12
N PRO A 103 -14.14 -14.07 -3.50
CA PRO A 103 -14.23 -14.22 -2.03
C PRO A 103 -13.05 -13.59 -1.28
N ASP A 104 -11.87 -13.55 -1.88
CA ASP A 104 -10.65 -12.97 -1.28
C ASP A 104 -10.64 -11.43 -1.31
N MET A 105 -11.58 -10.82 -2.05
CA MET A 105 -11.63 -9.39 -2.25
C MET A 105 -12.55 -8.70 -1.23
N THR A 106 -11.95 -8.11 -0.20
CA THR A 106 -12.66 -7.49 0.94
C THR A 106 -13.39 -6.17 0.62
N GLY A 107 -13.16 -5.58 -0.56
CA GLY A 107 -13.70 -4.29 -0.97
C GLY A 107 -15.09 -4.33 -1.64
N LEU A 108 -15.75 -5.48 -1.74
CA LEU A 108 -16.97 -5.61 -2.56
C LEU A 108 -18.28 -5.57 -1.74
N SER A 109 -18.27 -4.94 -0.55
CA SER A 109 -19.48 -4.78 0.27
C SER A 109 -20.48 -3.77 -0.32
N PRO A 110 -21.79 -3.83 0.02
CA PRO A 110 -22.77 -2.91 -0.56
C PRO A 110 -22.48 -1.46 -0.22
N ARG A 111 -21.96 -1.22 0.99
CA ARG A 111 -21.50 0.11 1.42
C ARG A 111 -20.33 0.59 0.55
N ASN A 112 -19.35 -0.28 0.27
CA ASN A 112 -18.21 0.12 -0.54
C ASN A 112 -18.58 0.37 -2.00
N LEU A 113 -19.51 -0.40 -2.58
CA LEU A 113 -20.05 -0.10 -3.92
C LEU A 113 -20.76 1.27 -3.97
N LYS A 114 -21.47 1.66 -2.90
CA LYS A 114 -22.05 3.01 -2.78
C LYS A 114 -20.96 4.09 -2.72
N TYR A 115 -19.83 3.83 -2.06
CA TYR A 115 -18.67 4.73 -2.10
C TYR A 115 -18.02 4.79 -3.48
N MET A 116 -17.84 3.66 -4.17
CA MET A 116 -17.33 3.60 -5.56
C MET A 116 -18.18 4.48 -6.48
N ARG A 117 -19.50 4.31 -6.42
CA ARG A 117 -20.45 5.15 -7.16
C ARG A 117 -20.32 6.63 -6.81
N SER A 118 -20.24 6.96 -5.51
CA SER A 118 -20.12 8.35 -5.06
C SER A 118 -18.78 8.97 -5.46
N PHE A 119 -17.73 8.16 -5.51
CA PHE A 119 -16.40 8.55 -5.95
C PHE A 119 -16.38 8.85 -7.44
N ALA A 120 -16.94 7.98 -8.28
CA ALA A 120 -17.10 8.24 -9.71
C ALA A 120 -17.93 9.50 -9.98
N ALA A 121 -19.03 9.71 -9.24
CA ALA A 121 -19.86 10.90 -9.38
C ALA A 121 -19.13 12.18 -8.97
N ALA A 122 -18.19 12.11 -8.02
CA ALA A 122 -17.39 13.25 -7.58
C ALA A 122 -16.25 13.59 -8.56
N TRP A 123 -15.83 12.63 -9.38
CA TRP A 123 -14.67 12.73 -10.27
C TRP A 123 -15.01 12.15 -11.65
N PRO A 124 -15.78 12.87 -12.49
CA PRO A 124 -16.19 12.35 -13.80
C PRO A 124 -15.05 12.28 -14.82
N ASP A 125 -13.95 13.01 -14.61
CA ASP A 125 -12.80 13.03 -15.51
C ASP A 125 -11.78 11.93 -15.13
N GLU A 126 -11.69 10.91 -15.98
CA GLU A 126 -10.79 9.77 -15.79
C GLU A 126 -9.32 10.17 -15.71
N ALA A 127 -8.89 11.21 -16.45
CA ALA A 127 -7.49 11.64 -16.46
C ALA A 127 -7.05 12.11 -15.06
N ILE A 128 -7.92 12.83 -14.35
CA ILE A 128 -7.67 13.27 -12.97
C ILE A 128 -7.55 12.06 -12.04
N VAL A 129 -8.36 11.02 -12.27
CA VAL A 129 -8.34 9.80 -11.46
C VAL A 129 -7.01 9.07 -11.63
N GLN A 130 -6.57 8.89 -12.88
CA GLN A 130 -5.33 8.20 -13.23
C GLN A 130 -4.08 8.95 -12.71
N GLU A 131 -4.03 10.27 -12.89
CA GLU A 131 -2.81 11.02 -12.56
C GLU A 131 -2.70 11.37 -11.07
N VAL A 132 -3.79 11.83 -10.46
CA VAL A 132 -3.76 12.44 -9.13
C VAL A 132 -4.38 11.55 -8.07
N LEU A 133 -5.58 11.00 -8.34
CA LEU A 133 -6.31 10.25 -7.30
C LEU A 133 -5.70 8.86 -7.06
N ALA A 134 -5.10 8.26 -8.08
CA ALA A 134 -4.42 6.96 -7.97
C ALA A 134 -3.13 7.02 -7.12
N GLN A 135 -2.68 8.21 -6.71
CA GLN A 135 -1.48 8.40 -5.88
C GLN A 135 -1.71 8.13 -4.39
N ILE A 136 -2.96 7.95 -3.95
CA ILE A 136 -3.28 7.65 -2.56
C ILE A 136 -4.18 6.41 -2.44
N PRO A 137 -4.12 5.66 -1.32
CA PRO A 137 -4.95 4.48 -1.12
C PRO A 137 -6.46 4.78 -1.09
N TRP A 138 -7.28 3.80 -1.49
CA TRP A 138 -8.75 3.90 -1.52
C TRP A 138 -9.39 4.45 -0.24
N TYR A 139 -8.91 4.03 0.94
CA TYR A 139 -9.50 4.47 2.21
C TYR A 139 -9.31 5.97 2.48
N HIS A 140 -8.27 6.59 1.90
CA HIS A 140 -8.12 8.05 1.96
C HIS A 140 -9.23 8.75 1.19
N HIS A 141 -9.62 8.23 0.02
CA HIS A 141 -10.75 8.75 -0.75
C HIS A 141 -12.07 8.64 0.00
N ILE A 142 -12.32 7.52 0.70
CA ILE A 142 -13.49 7.39 1.58
C ILE A 142 -13.47 8.50 2.65
N ALA A 143 -12.35 8.68 3.35
CA ALA A 143 -12.23 9.71 4.39
C ALA A 143 -12.48 11.13 3.83
N LEU A 144 -12.00 11.41 2.62
CA LEU A 144 -12.23 12.68 1.93
C LEU A 144 -13.70 12.88 1.57
N MET A 145 -14.36 11.85 1.04
CA MET A 145 -15.80 11.93 0.73
C MET A 145 -16.65 12.15 1.98
N GLU A 146 -16.29 11.53 3.10
CA GLU A 146 -17.03 11.62 4.36
C GLU A 146 -16.80 12.91 5.14
N LYS A 147 -15.57 13.45 5.09
CA LYS A 147 -15.12 14.48 6.03
C LYS A 147 -14.73 15.81 5.37
N CYS A 148 -14.64 15.84 4.05
CA CYS A 148 -14.25 17.02 3.29
C CYS A 148 -15.33 17.37 2.27
N GLU A 149 -15.78 18.62 2.31
CA GLU A 149 -16.76 19.18 1.39
C GLU A 149 -16.07 19.93 0.26
N GLY A 150 -16.63 19.81 -0.95
CA GLY A 150 -16.14 20.49 -2.14
C GLY A 150 -15.04 19.73 -2.91
N PRO A 151 -15.13 19.64 -4.24
CA PRO A 151 -14.14 18.93 -5.06
C PRO A 151 -12.75 19.59 -5.00
N GLU A 152 -12.66 20.92 -5.04
CA GLU A 152 -11.40 21.66 -4.95
C GLU A 152 -10.61 21.31 -3.67
N LYS A 153 -11.29 21.34 -2.52
CA LYS A 153 -10.68 21.05 -1.22
C LYS A 153 -10.25 19.58 -1.12
N ARG A 154 -11.05 18.65 -1.64
CA ARG A 154 -10.68 17.22 -1.69
C ARG A 154 -9.44 17.02 -2.53
N LEU A 155 -9.37 17.61 -3.72
CA LEU A 155 -8.22 17.50 -4.62
C LEU A 155 -6.96 18.03 -3.95
N TRP A 156 -7.06 19.17 -3.26
CA TRP A 156 -5.93 19.72 -2.50
C TRP A 156 -5.43 18.73 -1.42
N TYR A 157 -6.32 18.14 -0.63
CA TYR A 157 -5.91 17.14 0.38
C TYR A 157 -5.33 15.86 -0.25
N VAL A 158 -5.78 15.44 -1.43
CA VAL A 158 -5.16 14.33 -2.18
C VAL A 158 -3.71 14.66 -2.51
N GLN A 159 -3.49 15.84 -3.10
CA GLN A 159 -2.16 16.31 -3.49
C GLN A 159 -1.23 16.40 -2.28
N GLN A 160 -1.69 16.99 -1.18
CA GLN A 160 -0.90 17.09 0.05
C GLN A 160 -0.62 15.71 0.66
N SER A 161 -1.58 14.79 0.59
CA SER A 161 -1.40 13.42 1.11
C SER A 161 -0.37 12.64 0.31
N ALA A 162 -0.37 12.79 -1.02
CA ALA A 162 0.63 12.19 -1.90
C ALA A 162 2.02 12.81 -1.67
N ALA A 163 2.10 14.14 -1.63
CA ALA A 163 3.34 14.89 -1.43
C ALA A 163 4.05 14.56 -0.11
N HIS A 164 3.28 14.51 0.99
CA HIS A 164 3.83 14.33 2.33
C HIS A 164 3.75 12.88 2.83
N GLY A 165 3.17 11.97 2.04
CA GLY A 165 2.97 10.58 2.45
C GLY A 165 2.14 10.46 3.71
N TRP A 166 1.02 11.18 3.81
CA TRP A 166 0.14 11.09 4.97
C TRP A 166 -0.55 9.73 5.05
N SER A 167 -0.47 9.08 6.21
CA SER A 167 -1.35 7.95 6.51
C SER A 167 -2.81 8.39 6.56
N HIS A 168 -3.74 7.43 6.51
CA HIS A 168 -5.18 7.71 6.64
C HIS A 168 -5.49 8.52 7.92
N ASN A 169 -4.79 8.24 9.01
CA ASN A 169 -4.99 8.91 10.29
C ASN A 169 -4.48 10.35 10.26
N ILE A 170 -3.31 10.58 9.66
CA ILE A 170 -2.76 11.93 9.51
C ILE A 170 -3.65 12.75 8.59
N LEU A 171 -4.08 12.21 7.43
CA LEU A 171 -5.04 12.89 6.56
C LEU A 171 -6.31 13.28 7.33
N THR A 172 -6.90 12.36 8.09
CA THR A 172 -8.09 12.63 8.89
C THR A 172 -7.84 13.73 9.93
N LEU A 173 -6.67 13.74 10.57
CA LEU A 173 -6.27 14.80 11.49
C LEU A 173 -6.13 16.16 10.79
N GLN A 174 -5.51 16.19 9.61
CA GLN A 174 -5.33 17.42 8.84
C GLN A 174 -6.67 18.02 8.40
N ILE A 175 -7.60 17.18 7.94
CA ILE A 175 -8.98 17.60 7.61
C ILE A 175 -9.65 18.21 8.86
N LYS A 176 -9.57 17.53 10.01
CA LYS A 176 -10.15 18.02 11.28
C LYS A 176 -9.54 19.35 11.72
N SER A 177 -8.23 19.53 11.52
CA SER A 177 -7.53 20.77 11.85
C SER A 177 -7.74 21.90 10.84
N ARG A 178 -8.56 21.67 9.79
CA ARG A 178 -8.84 22.65 8.73
C ARG A 178 -7.57 23.22 8.11
N LEU A 179 -6.62 22.32 7.80
CA LEU A 179 -5.31 22.73 7.28
C LEU A 179 -5.43 23.56 5.99
N TYR A 180 -6.33 23.16 5.10
CA TYR A 180 -6.63 23.89 3.86
C TYR A 180 -6.93 25.38 4.10
N GLU A 181 -7.77 25.67 5.10
CA GLU A 181 -8.13 27.04 5.46
C GLU A 181 -6.97 27.81 6.09
N ARG A 182 -6.05 27.11 6.77
CA ARG A 182 -4.88 27.72 7.42
C ARG A 182 -3.73 28.03 6.45
N GLN A 183 -3.52 27.21 5.43
CA GLN A 183 -2.42 27.37 4.47
C GLN A 183 -2.76 28.24 3.26
N GLY A 184 -4.04 28.58 3.06
CA GLY A 184 -4.48 29.39 1.92
C GLY A 184 -4.52 28.60 0.60
N LYS A 185 -5.23 29.16 -0.39
CA LYS A 185 -5.59 28.51 -1.66
C LYS A 185 -4.44 28.48 -2.69
N ALA A 186 -3.26 28.02 -2.29
CA ALA A 186 -2.16 27.87 -3.25
C ALA A 186 -2.38 26.62 -4.12
N VAL A 187 -2.56 26.82 -5.42
CA VAL A 187 -2.62 25.74 -6.42
C VAL A 187 -1.20 25.22 -6.64
N THR A 188 -0.92 24.02 -6.15
CA THR A 188 0.37 23.36 -6.40
C THR A 188 0.24 22.50 -7.65
N ASN A 189 0.93 22.87 -8.75
CA ASN A 189 1.16 21.97 -9.87
C ASN A 189 1.94 20.76 -9.36
N PHE A 190 1.39 19.55 -9.51
CA PHE A 190 1.97 18.32 -8.97
C PHE A 190 2.36 17.37 -10.09
N SER A 191 3.60 16.89 -10.05
CA SER A 191 4.06 15.74 -10.83
C SER A 191 3.95 14.48 -9.96
N ALA A 192 3.51 13.35 -10.52
CA ALA A 192 3.45 12.07 -9.81
C ALA A 192 4.78 11.73 -9.13
N THR A 193 4.84 11.85 -7.80
CA THR A 193 6.01 11.46 -7.01
C THR A 193 5.60 10.42 -5.97
N LEU A 194 6.40 9.37 -5.85
CA LEU A 194 6.26 8.41 -4.76
C LEU A 194 6.36 9.15 -3.41
N PRO A 195 5.54 8.79 -2.42
CA PRO A 195 5.67 9.37 -1.09
C PRO A 195 7.05 9.03 -0.50
N PRO A 196 7.57 9.86 0.42
CA PRO A 196 8.85 9.57 1.07
C PRO A 196 8.87 8.17 1.69
N ALA A 197 9.97 7.43 1.54
CA ALA A 197 10.08 6.03 1.98
C ALA A 197 9.87 5.86 3.50
N GLU A 198 10.15 6.90 4.29
CA GLU A 198 10.00 6.94 5.74
C GLU A 198 8.68 7.59 6.20
N SER A 199 7.78 7.91 5.27
CA SER A 199 6.50 8.56 5.57
C SER A 199 5.55 7.67 6.38
N ASP A 200 4.59 8.29 7.06
CA ASP A 200 3.53 7.59 7.79
C ASP A 200 2.72 6.65 6.89
N MET A 201 2.47 7.05 5.64
CA MET A 201 1.79 6.22 4.64
C MET A 201 2.61 4.95 4.33
N ALA A 202 3.92 5.10 4.07
CA ALA A 202 4.82 3.96 3.82
C ALA A 202 4.84 3.01 5.02
N ALA A 203 4.96 3.54 6.24
CA ALA A 203 4.92 2.74 7.47
C ALA A 203 3.57 2.04 7.70
N GLN A 204 2.44 2.68 7.34
CA GLN A 204 1.11 2.07 7.44
C GLN A 204 0.92 0.94 6.41
N ILE A 205 1.42 1.14 5.19
CA ILE A 205 1.44 0.13 4.13
C ILE A 205 2.20 -1.12 4.58
N TRP A 206 3.39 -0.96 5.18
CA TRP A 206 4.19 -2.08 5.66
C TRP A 206 3.46 -2.92 6.70
N ARG A 207 2.78 -2.27 7.65
CA ARG A 207 2.00 -2.97 8.69
C ARG A 207 0.91 -3.86 8.09
N ARG A 208 0.16 -3.36 7.10
CA ARG A 208 -0.91 -4.12 6.44
C ARG A 208 -0.38 -5.35 5.70
N PHE A 209 0.81 -5.26 5.10
CA PHE A 209 1.43 -6.40 4.40
C PHE A 209 1.91 -7.48 5.37
N THR A 210 2.46 -7.10 6.51
CA THR A 210 2.96 -8.07 7.52
C THR A 210 1.86 -8.73 8.34
N SER A 211 0.66 -8.13 8.42
CA SER A 211 -0.49 -8.72 9.12
C SER A 211 -1.23 -9.78 8.32
N THR A 212 -1.07 -9.82 7.00
CA THR A 212 -1.70 -10.81 6.10
C THR A 212 -0.90 -12.12 6.02
N SER A 213 0.20 -12.25 6.76
CA SER A 213 1.08 -13.44 6.75
C SER A 213 0.99 -14.30 8.03
N ARG A 214 -0.11 -14.24 8.77
CA ARG A 214 -0.36 -15.12 9.92
C ARG A 214 -1.65 -15.90 9.75
#